data_AF-A0A6N9FJ29-F1
#
_entry.id   AF-A0A6N9FJ29-F1
#
_cell.length_a   1.000
_cell.length_b   1.000
_cell.length_c   1.000
_cell.angle_alpha   90.00
_cell.angle_beta   90.00
_cell.angle_gamma   90.00
#
_symmetry.space_group_name_H-M   'P 1'
#
loop_
_entity.id
_entity.type
_entity.pdbx_description
1 polymer ?
#
loop_
_entity_poly.entity_id
_entity_poly.type
_entity_poly.pdbx_seq_one_letter_code
_entity_poly.pdbx_strand_id
1 'polypeptide(L)' 'MDALTKGGGRATEVERSGSTARLNAAARRLKKSGAPQRVLQVPQKDMGAAVTAMRKAGIGGTVKNMGGTKHWRVRPLKK' A
#
# COMPACT_ATOMS: atom_id res chain seq x y z
N MET A 1 -4.10 -3.45 -16.65
CA MET A 1 -3.52 -2.10 -16.52
C MET A 1 -2.90 -1.98 -15.13
N ASP A 2 -1.67 -2.44 -14.93
CA ASP A 2 -0.87 -2.02 -13.78
C ASP A 2 0.56 -1.83 -14.28
N ALA A 3 0.85 -0.59 -14.66
CA ALA A 3 2.16 -0.19 -15.15
C ALA A 3 3.16 -0.36 -14.01
N LEU A 4 3.89 -1.47 -14.03
CA LEU A 4 5.25 -1.56 -13.52
C LEU A 4 6.02 -0.43 -14.23
N THR A 5 6.05 0.76 -13.61
CA THR A 5 6.63 1.93 -14.26
C THR A 5 8.07 1.59 -14.58
N LYS A 6 8.48 1.85 -15.83
CA LYS A 6 9.71 1.51 -16.55
C LYS A 6 11.03 2.05 -15.91
N GLY A 7 11.09 2.17 -14.58
CA GLY A 7 12.18 2.72 -13.76
C GLY A 7 12.38 2.01 -12.41
N GLY A 8 11.99 0.74 -12.30
CA GLY A 8 12.58 -0.25 -11.37
C GLY A 8 12.38 -0.10 -9.85
N GLY A 9 11.81 1.00 -9.34
CA GLY A 9 11.81 1.28 -7.89
C GLY A 9 10.46 1.24 -7.16
N ARG A 10 9.32 1.15 -7.87
CA ARG A 10 8.00 1.39 -7.28
C ARG A 10 7.02 0.23 -7.51
N ALA A 11 6.59 -0.42 -6.44
CA ALA A 11 5.48 -1.36 -6.45
C ALA A 11 4.18 -0.63 -6.07
N THR A 12 3.13 -0.80 -6.87
CA THR A 12 1.79 -0.27 -6.58
C THR A 12 0.82 -1.43 -6.53
N GLU A 13 0.05 -1.53 -5.45
CA GLU A 13 -1.02 -2.52 -5.30
C GLU A 13 -2.34 -1.78 -5.11
N VAL A 14 -3.38 -2.19 -5.82
CA VAL A 14 -4.72 -1.58 -5.74
C VAL A 14 -5.66 -2.56 -5.06
N GLU A 15 -6.26 -2.16 -3.95
CA GLU A 15 -7.25 -2.98 -3.23
C GLU A 15 -8.57 -2.21 -3.10
N ARG A 16 -9.60 -2.66 -3.83
CA ARG A 16 -10.90 -1.97 -3.95
C ARG A 16 -11.98 -2.48 -2.99
N SER A 17 -11.81 -3.68 -2.44
CA SER A 17 -12.85 -4.34 -1.66
C SER A 17 -13.01 -3.78 -0.24
N GLY A 18 -12.01 -3.07 0.28
CA GLY A 18 -11.99 -2.58 1.66
C GLY A 18 -11.85 -3.67 2.73
N SER A 19 -11.73 -4.94 2.34
CA SER A 19 -11.57 -6.04 3.29
C SER A 19 -10.19 -6.02 3.94
N THR A 20 -10.15 -5.99 5.28
CA THR A 20 -8.91 -6.04 6.07
C THR A 20 -8.02 -7.23 5.70
N ALA A 21 -8.61 -8.39 5.41
CA ALA A 21 -7.87 -9.59 4.99
C ALA A 21 -7.11 -9.34 3.67
N ARG A 22 -7.78 -8.70 2.70
CA ARG A 22 -7.16 -8.37 1.42
C ARG A 22 -6.15 -7.22 1.53
N LEU A 23 -6.40 -6.22 2.38
CA LEU A 23 -5.43 -5.16 2.67
C LEU A 23 -4.13 -5.71 3.26
N ASN A 24 -4.23 -6.70 4.16
CA ASN A 24 -3.05 -7.40 4.69
C ASN A 24 -2.33 -8.21 3.61
N ALA A 25 -3.06 -8.90 2.74
CA ALA A 25 -2.47 -9.64 1.61
C ALA A 25 -1.74 -8.69 0.65
N ALA A 26 -2.36 -7.55 0.31
CA ALA A 26 -1.78 -6.50 -0.51
C ALA A 26 -0.49 -5.94 0.10
N ALA A 27 -0.51 -5.62 1.40
CA ALA A 27 0.69 -5.19 2.13
C ALA A 27 1.81 -6.26 2.11
N ARG A 28 1.47 -7.54 2.25
CA ARG A 28 2.45 -8.64 2.15
C ARG A 28 3.02 -8.78 0.74
N ARG A 29 2.23 -8.59 -0.31
CA ARG A 29 2.72 -8.57 -1.70
C ARG A 29 3.66 -7.41 -1.94
N LEU A 30 3.31 -6.21 -1.46
CA LEU A 30 4.20 -5.04 -1.49
C LEU A 30 5.52 -5.30 -0.74
N LYS A 31 5.49 -6.00 0.39
CA LYS A 31 6.71 -6.44 1.08
C LYS A 31 7.54 -7.39 0.22
N LYS A 32 6.90 -8.42 -0.36
CA LYS A 32 7.56 -9.43 -1.21
C LYS A 32 8.15 -8.83 -2.49
N SER A 33 7.56 -7.75 -3.00
CA SER A 33 8.07 -7.06 -4.19
C SER A 33 9.50 -6.54 -4.04
N GLY A 34 9.99 -6.34 -2.82
CA GLY A 34 11.33 -5.79 -2.56
C GLY A 34 11.50 -4.32 -2.99
N ALA A 35 10.47 -3.70 -3.57
CA ALA A 35 10.56 -2.36 -4.11
C ALA A 35 10.87 -1.32 -3.01
N PRO A 36 11.78 -0.35 -3.27
CA PRO A 36 12.08 0.71 -2.32
C PRO A 36 10.89 1.65 -2.10
N GLN A 37 10.07 1.88 -3.13
CA GLN A 37 8.82 2.63 -3.02
C GLN A 37 7.62 1.69 -3.11
N ARG A 38 6.74 1.75 -2.11
CA ARG A 38 5.55 0.89 -2.01
C ARG A 38 4.33 1.77 -1.91
N VAL A 39 3.37 1.55 -2.80
CA VAL A 39 2.12 2.32 -2.86
C VAL A 39 0.93 1.37 -2.75
N LEU A 40 0.06 1.61 -1.79
CA LEU A 40 -1.19 0.87 -1.63
C LEU A 40 -2.36 1.81 -1.94
N GLN A 41 -3.07 1.54 -3.03
CA GLN A 41 -4.20 2.35 -3.47
C GLN A 41 -5.52 1.72 -3.02
N VAL A 42 -6.34 2.47 -2.28
CA VAL A 42 -7.56 1.96 -1.64
C VAL A 42 -8.72 2.96 -1.72
N PRO A 43 -9.97 2.53 -1.51
CA PRO A 43 -11.07 3.46 -1.27
C PRO A 43 -10.76 4.40 -0.09
N GLN A 44 -11.22 5.65 -0.17
CA GLN A 44 -10.89 6.65 0.86
C GLN A 44 -11.32 6.23 2.28
N LYS A 45 -12.47 5.55 2.40
CA LYS A 45 -12.99 5.02 3.67
C LYS A 45 -12.06 4.00 4.32
N ASP A 46 -11.29 3.27 3.52
CA ASP A 46 -10.44 2.16 3.96
C ASP A 46 -8.98 2.56 4.16
N MET A 47 -8.63 3.83 3.92
CA MET A 47 -7.25 4.33 4.08
C MET A 47 -6.68 4.09 5.48
N GLY A 48 -7.49 4.25 6.54
CA GLY A 48 -7.05 3.98 7.92
C GLY A 48 -6.72 2.51 8.17
N ALA A 49 -7.55 1.60 7.64
CA ALA A 49 -7.33 0.17 7.71
C ALA A 49 -6.07 -0.23 6.91
N ALA A 50 -5.87 0.38 5.75
CA ALA A 50 -4.70 0.17 4.90
C ALA A 50 -3.38 0.59 5.57
N VAL A 51 -3.36 1.75 6.24
CA VAL A 51 -2.20 2.19 7.03
C VAL A 51 -1.88 1.17 8.12
N THR A 52 -2.92 0.68 8.82
CA THR A 52 -2.77 -0.32 9.87
C THR A 52 -2.23 -1.64 9.33
N ALA A 53 -2.72 -2.09 8.17
CA ALA A 53 -2.25 -3.29 7.50
C ALA A 53 -0.76 -3.19 7.10
N MET A 54 -0.34 -2.05 6.54
CA MET A 54 1.08 -1.81 6.20
C MET A 54 1.97 -1.80 7.44
N ARG A 55 1.54 -1.15 8.52
CA ARG A 55 2.25 -1.15 9.81
C ARG A 55 2.36 -2.56 10.40
N LYS A 56 1.26 -3.33 10.41
CA LYS A 56 1.25 -4.73 10.87
C LYS A 56 2.15 -5.64 10.04
N ALA A 57 2.26 -5.39 8.73
CA ALA A 57 3.19 -6.10 7.85
C ALA A 57 4.66 -5.69 8.06
N GLY A 58 4.92 -4.65 8.88
CA GLY A 58 6.25 -4.12 9.16
C GLY A 58 6.85 -3.38 7.97
N ILE A 59 6.02 -2.80 7.09
CA ILE A 59 6.48 -2.07 5.92
C ILE A 59 6.10 -0.59 5.98
N GLY A 60 7.03 0.25 5.53
CA GLY A 60 6.75 1.63 5.16
C GLY A 60 6.24 1.73 3.72
N GLY A 61 5.65 2.87 3.40
CA GLY A 61 5.24 3.21 2.04
C GLY A 61 4.19 4.31 2.03
N THR A 62 3.40 4.37 0.97
CA THR A 62 2.39 5.39 0.75
C THR A 62 1.03 4.72 0.56
N VAL A 63 0.04 5.12 1.33
CA VAL A 63 -1.37 4.76 1.08
C VAL A 63 -1.99 5.90 0.29
N LYS A 64 -2.63 5.61 -0.84
CA LYS A 64 -3.26 6.61 -1.72
C LYS A 64 -4.74 6.27 -1.92
N ASN A 65 -5.62 7.25 -2.00
CA ASN A 65 -7.01 6.99 -2.38
C ASN A 65 -7.13 6.69 -3.89
N MET A 66 -8.22 6.03 -4.30
CA MET A 66 -8.46 5.74 -5.72
C MET A 66 -8.51 7.00 -6.61
N GLY A 67 -9.10 8.10 -6.13
CA GLY A 67 -9.13 9.38 -6.84
C GLY A 67 -7.79 10.13 -6.87
N GLY A 68 -6.80 9.64 -6.14
CA GLY A 68 -5.43 10.17 -6.11
C GLY A 68 -5.23 11.54 -5.46
N THR A 69 -6.28 12.12 -4.90
CA THR A 69 -6.28 13.42 -4.21
C THR A 69 -5.72 13.36 -2.78
N LYS A 70 -5.85 12.21 -2.11
CA LYS A 70 -5.40 12.01 -0.72
C LYS A 70 -4.37 10.91 -0.66
N HIS A 71 -3.29 11.15 0.06
CA HIS A 71 -2.28 10.15 0.35
C HIS A 71 -1.72 10.32 1.76
N TRP A 72 -1.38 9.20 2.39
CA TRP A 72 -0.75 9.16 3.71
C TRP A 72 0.54 8.36 3.65
N ARG A 73 1.59 8.91 4.27
CA ARG A 73 2.88 8.23 4.38
C ARG A 73 2.89 7.34 5.61
N VAL A 74 3.17 6.07 5.39
CA VAL A 74 3.31 5.06 6.45
C VAL A 74 4.77 4.86 6.75
N ARG A 75 5.14 5.07 8.01
CA ARG A 75 6.43 4.65 8.56
C ARG A 75 6.26 3.26 9.16
N PRO A 76 7.20 2.32 8.92
CA PRO A 76 7.19 1.06 9.63
C PRO A 76 7.38 1.35 11.11
N LEU A 77 6.76 0.57 12.00
CA LEU A 77 7.16 0.59 13.39
C LEU A 77 8.62 0.12 13.43
N LYS A 78 9.52 0.97 13.97
CA LYS A 78 10.87 0.54 14.30
C LYS A 78 10.73 -0.64 15.28
N LYS A 79 11.34 -1.76 14.92
CA LYS A 79 11.50 -2.90 15.83
C LYS A 79 12.61 -2.57 16.82
#